data_AF-A0A938J0F3-F1
#
_entry.id   AF-A0A938J0F3-F1
#
_cell.length_a   1.000
_cell.length_b   1.000
_cell.length_c   1.000
_cell.angle_alpha   90.00
_cell.angle_beta   90.00
_cell.angle_gamma   90.00
#
_symmetry.space_group_name_H-M   'P 1'
#
loop_
_entity.id
_entity.type
_entity.pdbx_description
1 polymer ?
#
loop_
_entity_poly.entity_id
_entity_poly.type
_entity_poly.pdbx_seq_one_letter_code
_entity_poly.pdbx_strand_id
1 'polypeptide(L)'
;MLRRVQGKLAFGTLADSSGQVQLFAVSATTPGFADFCDLNVGDWIGVRGEVMTTRRGELSVRVDEWSLLAPTRRSFPDKWHGITDPDTRFRQRYIDLWVTPEARRTFELRSQMVSLIRRFLEDRHYL
;
A
#
# COMPACT_ATOMS: atom_id res chain seq x y z
N MET A 1 -3.51 3.41 -5.03
CA MET A 1 -2.46 2.97 -5.95
C MET A 1 -2.68 3.66 -7.28
N LEU A 2 -1.67 4.31 -7.84
CA LEU A 2 -1.72 4.90 -9.18
C LEU A 2 -0.68 4.20 -10.05
N ARG A 3 -1.05 3.85 -11.29
CA ARG A 3 -0.14 3.38 -12.32
C ARG A 3 -0.23 4.34 -13.49
N ARG A 4 0.89 4.91 -13.92
CA ARG A 4 0.95 5.82 -15.07
C ARG A 4 2.12 5.42 -15.97
N VAL A 5 1.81 4.96 -17.17
CA VAL A 5 2.80 4.63 -18.19
C VAL A 5 2.93 5.81 -19.15
N GLN A 6 4.16 6.26 -19.38
CA GLN A 6 4.51 7.39 -20.25
C GLN A 6 5.67 6.99 -21.16
N GLY A 7 5.36 6.20 -22.20
CA GLY A 7 6.36 5.71 -23.15
C GLY A 7 7.41 4.84 -22.47
N LYS A 8 8.63 5.38 -22.30
CA LYS A 8 9.78 4.69 -21.68
C LYS A 8 9.84 4.79 -20.16
N LEU A 9 8.86 5.45 -19.54
CA LEU A 9 8.77 5.65 -18.09
C LEU A 9 7.47 5.06 -17.55
N ALA A 10 7.53 4.46 -16.37
CA ALA A 10 6.35 4.05 -15.64
C ALA A 10 6.45 4.50 -14.19
N PHE A 11 5.34 5.02 -13.67
CA PHE A 11 5.20 5.44 -12.28
C PHE A 11 4.17 4.55 -11.59
N GLY A 12 4.51 4.10 -10.38
CA GLY A 12 3.64 3.34 -9.50
C GLY A 12 3.54 3.99 -8.12
N THR A 13 2.49 3.72 -7.36
CA THR A 13 2.49 3.98 -5.91
C THR A 13 2.49 2.65 -5.19
N LEU A 14 3.56 2.34 -4.47
CA LEU A 14 3.60 1.18 -3.57
C LEU A 14 3.13 1.63 -2.19
N ALA A 15 2.30 0.82 -1.56
CA ALA A 15 1.79 1.06 -0.21
C ALA A 15 2.09 -0.15 0.66
N ASP A 16 2.50 0.11 1.90
CA ASP A 16 2.72 -0.91 2.90
C ASP A 16 2.10 -0.48 4.25
N SER A 17 2.49 -1.17 5.33
CA SER A 17 2.04 -0.78 6.67
C SER A 17 2.60 0.57 7.13
N SER A 18 3.74 1.03 6.64
CA SER A 18 4.34 2.29 7.09
C SER A 18 3.81 3.51 6.33
N GLY A 19 3.42 3.34 5.07
CA GLY A 19 2.95 4.45 4.26
C GLY A 19 2.91 4.15 2.77
N GLN A 20 3.19 5.18 1.97
CA GLN A 20 3.20 5.11 0.52
C GLN A 20 4.51 5.69 -0.02
N VAL A 21 5.04 5.05 -1.06
CA VAL A 21 6.21 5.53 -1.78
C VAL A 21 5.97 5.42 -3.29
N GLN A 22 6.47 6.40 -4.05
CA GLN A 22 6.42 6.34 -5.50
C GLN A 22 7.49 5.38 -6.03
N LEU A 23 7.11 4.58 -7.02
CA LEU A 23 8.01 3.76 -7.83
C LEU A 23 8.28 4.49 -9.14
N PHE A 24 9.55 4.51 -9.55
CA PHE A 24 10.02 5.10 -10.79
C PHE A 24 10.73 4.03 -11.62
N ALA A 25 10.05 3.51 -12.64
CA ALA A 25 10.60 2.50 -13.54
C ALA A 25 10.97 3.13 -14.89
N VAL A 26 12.12 2.74 -15.42
CA VAL A 26 12.65 3.22 -16.70
C VAL A 26 12.90 2.01 -17.58
N SER A 27 12.40 2.03 -18.81
CA SER A 27 12.49 0.87 -19.72
C SER A 27 13.92 0.42 -20.01
N ALA A 28 14.90 1.32 -19.84
CA ALA A 28 16.31 1.03 -20.08
C ALA A 28 16.99 0.27 -18.93
N THR A 29 16.49 0.40 -17.69
CA THR A 29 17.17 -0.15 -16.49
C THR A 29 16.31 -1.16 -15.73
N THR A 30 14.99 -1.08 -15.84
CA THR A 30 14.08 -1.97 -15.13
C THR A 30 13.96 -3.32 -15.86
N PRO A 31 14.39 -4.44 -15.25
CA PRO A 31 14.21 -5.77 -15.84
C PRO A 31 12.73 -6.08 -16.03
N GLY A 32 12.33 -6.70 -17.15
CA GLY A 32 10.92 -7.03 -17.39
C GLY A 32 9.99 -5.81 -17.39
N PHE A 33 10.43 -4.66 -17.91
CA PHE A 33 9.64 -3.42 -17.87
C PHE A 33 8.22 -3.54 -18.44
N ALA A 34 8.02 -4.37 -19.47
CA ALA A 34 6.69 -4.63 -20.02
C ALA A 34 5.78 -5.30 -18.98
N ASP A 35 6.25 -6.38 -18.34
CA ASP A 35 5.52 -7.09 -17.30
C ASP A 35 5.24 -6.18 -16.08
N PHE A 36 6.21 -5.31 -15.73
CA PHE A 36 6.01 -4.30 -14.69
C PHE A 36 4.88 -3.32 -15.07
N CYS A 37 4.82 -2.89 -16.33
CA CYS A 37 3.76 -2.02 -16.83
C CYS A 37 2.39 -2.70 -16.87
N ASP A 38 2.35 -4.04 -16.94
CA ASP A 38 1.13 -4.85 -16.98
C ASP A 38 0.56 -5.19 -15.59
N LEU A 39 1.29 -4.92 -14.50
CA LEU A 39 0.86 -5.14 -13.11
C LEU A 39 -0.50 -4.50 -12.78
N ASN A 40 -1.39 -5.26 -12.14
CA ASN A 40 -2.71 -4.80 -11.74
C ASN A 40 -2.68 -4.02 -10.42
N VAL A 41 -3.64 -3.11 -10.25
CA VAL A 41 -3.86 -2.47 -8.95
C VAL A 41 -4.25 -3.54 -7.93
N GLY A 42 -3.50 -3.58 -6.82
CA GLY A 42 -3.63 -4.58 -5.77
C GLY A 42 -2.57 -5.66 -5.81
N ASP A 43 -1.81 -5.80 -6.91
CA ASP A 43 -0.73 -6.79 -6.99
C ASP A 43 0.30 -6.52 -5.91
N TRP A 44 0.68 -7.59 -5.21
CA TRP A 44 1.72 -7.53 -4.20
C TRP A 44 3.04 -7.73 -4.89
N ILE A 45 3.93 -6.75 -4.74
CA ILE A 45 5.22 -6.74 -5.39
C ILE A 45 6.33 -6.46 -4.37
N GLY A 46 7.48 -7.08 -4.60
CA GLY A 46 8.74 -6.71 -3.97
C GLY A 46 9.52 -5.82 -4.93
N VAL A 47 10.12 -4.74 -4.42
CA VAL A 47 10.92 -3.82 -5.23
C VAL A 47 12.21 -3.50 -4.48
N ARG A 48 13.31 -3.46 -5.22
CA ARG A 48 14.61 -3.00 -4.74
C ARG A 48 15.20 -2.00 -5.72
N GLY A 49 15.85 -0.98 -5.18
CA GLY A 49 16.64 -0.04 -5.97
C GLY A 49 16.98 1.21 -5.20
N GLU A 50 17.35 2.25 -5.94
CA GLU A 50 17.86 3.51 -5.39
C GLU A 50 16.73 4.45 -4.92
N VAL A 51 16.85 4.96 -3.70
CA VAL A 51 15.98 6.03 -3.20
C VAL A 51 16.44 7.36 -3.78
N MET A 52 15.55 8.06 -4.47
CA MET A 52 15.82 9.33 -5.13
C MET A 52 14.65 10.30 -4.97
N THR A 53 14.90 11.58 -5.23
CA THR A 53 13.84 12.58 -5.37
C THR A 53 13.66 12.90 -6.85
N THR A 54 12.43 12.78 -7.35
CA THR A 54 12.15 13.17 -8.75
C THR A 54 12.29 14.67 -8.94
N ARG A 55 12.36 15.14 -10.20
CA ARG A 55 12.40 16.58 -10.51
C ARG A 55 11.22 17.38 -9.94
N ARG A 56 10.11 16.71 -9.61
CA ARG A 56 8.91 17.32 -9.01
C ARG A 56 8.95 17.35 -7.48
N GLY A 57 10.04 16.91 -6.85
CA GLY A 57 10.21 16.91 -5.39
C GLY A 57 9.62 15.69 -4.69
N GLU A 58 9.09 14.70 -5.41
CA GLU A 58 8.49 13.51 -4.81
C GLU A 58 9.55 12.44 -4.54
N LEU A 59 9.60 11.95 -3.29
CA LEU A 59 10.44 10.82 -2.89
C LEU A 59 10.02 9.56 -3.65
N SER A 60 10.97 8.87 -4.27
CA SER A 60 10.71 7.74 -5.14
C SER A 60 11.81 6.70 -5.05
N VAL A 61 11.47 5.45 -5.37
CA VAL A 61 12.43 4.37 -5.55
C VAL A 61 12.58 4.10 -7.04
N ARG A 62 13.80 4.25 -7.58
CA ARG A 62 14.11 3.78 -8.95
C ARG A 62 14.10 2.26 -8.94
N VAL A 63 13.32 1.65 -9.83
CA VAL A 63 13.18 0.19 -9.88
C VAL A 63 14.37 -0.43 -10.60
N ASP A 64 15.28 -1.03 -9.82
CA ASP A 64 16.44 -1.76 -10.32
C ASP A 64 16.16 -3.28 -10.34
N GLU A 65 15.42 -3.79 -9.35
CA GLU A 65 14.92 -5.17 -9.29
C GLU A 65 13.47 -5.18 -8.79
N TRP A 66 12.65 -6.11 -9.27
CA TRP A 66 11.31 -6.33 -8.74
C TRP A 66 10.85 -7.78 -8.92
N SER A 67 9.84 -8.16 -8.15
CA SER A 67 9.18 -9.47 -8.24
C SER A 67 7.70 -9.37 -7.93
N LEU A 68 6.89 -10.15 -8.63
CA LEU A 68 5.49 -10.36 -8.27
C LEU A 68 5.41 -11.37 -7.13
N LEU A 69 4.91 -10.94 -5.97
CA LEU A 69 4.76 -11.78 -4.78
C LEU A 69 3.39 -12.46 -4.77
N ALA A 70 2.33 -11.73 -5.12
CA ALA A 70 0.99 -12.29 -5.25
C ALA A 70 0.14 -11.49 -6.25
N PRO A 71 -0.49 -12.15 -7.25
CA PRO A 71 -1.38 -11.48 -8.19
C PRO A 71 -2.76 -11.23 -7.59
N THR A 72 -3.36 -10.12 -7.99
CA THR A 72 -4.74 -9.76 -7.70
C THR A 72 -5.69 -10.46 -8.65
N ARG A 73 -6.60 -11.27 -8.10
CA ARG A 73 -7.57 -12.05 -8.88
C ARG A 73 -8.95 -11.41 -9.00
N ARG A 74 -9.17 -10.28 -8.34
CA ARG A 74 -10.43 -9.54 -8.37
C ARG A 74 -10.14 -8.07 -8.57
N SER A 75 -10.83 -7.43 -9.49
CA SER A 75 -10.69 -5.99 -9.71
C SER A 75 -10.88 -5.24 -8.41
N PHE A 76 -9.94 -4.36 -8.11
CA PHE A 76 -9.99 -3.52 -6.93
C PHE A 76 -11.13 -2.49 -7.07
N PRO A 77 -11.97 -2.27 -6.04
CA PRO A 77 -13.01 -1.24 -6.12
C PRO A 77 -12.40 0.14 -6.30
N ASP A 78 -13.15 1.03 -6.95
CA ASP A 78 -12.67 2.35 -7.29
C ASP A 78 -12.35 3.17 -6.03
N LYS A 79 -11.10 3.65 -5.94
CA LYS A 79 -10.59 4.34 -4.73
C LYS A 79 -11.38 5.61 -4.44
N TRP A 80 -11.90 6.28 -5.48
CA TRP A 80 -12.54 7.59 -5.34
C TRP A 80 -13.86 7.56 -4.57
N HIS A 81 -14.57 6.43 -4.62
CA HIS A 81 -15.83 6.26 -3.88
C HIS A 81 -15.66 5.43 -2.61
N GLY A 82 -14.52 4.73 -2.44
CA GLY A 82 -14.33 3.80 -1.33
C GLY A 82 -15.40 2.72 -1.30
N ILE A 83 -15.53 2.02 -0.17
CA ILE A 83 -16.71 1.21 0.11
C ILE A 83 -17.63 2.08 0.98
N THR A 84 -18.70 2.61 0.41
CA THR A 84 -19.67 3.45 1.14
C THR A 84 -20.66 2.62 1.95
N ASP A 85 -21.07 1.47 1.43
CA ASP A 85 -22.04 0.58 2.06
C ASP A 85 -21.49 -0.05 3.36
N PRO A 86 -22.08 0.25 4.54
CA PRO A 86 -21.59 -0.26 5.82
C PRO A 86 -21.58 -1.79 5.92
N ASP A 87 -22.58 -2.49 5.37
CA ASP A 87 -22.63 -3.96 5.42
C ASP A 87 -21.46 -4.56 4.63
N THR A 88 -21.20 -4.07 3.43
CA THR A 88 -20.04 -4.46 2.61
C THR A 88 -18.72 -4.16 3.33
N ARG A 89 -18.57 -3.00 4.00
CA ARG A 89 -17.35 -2.68 4.78
C ARG A 89 -17.11 -3.68 5.90
N PHE A 90 -18.17 -4.09 6.60
CA PHE A 90 -18.05 -5.05 7.69
C PHE A 90 -17.78 -6.47 7.19
N ARG A 91 -18.38 -6.88 6.07
CA ARG A 91 -18.15 -8.20 5.46
C ARG A 91 -16.80 -8.31 4.77
N GLN A 92 -16.34 -7.24 4.15
CA GLN A 92 -15.10 -7.18 3.38
C GLN A 92 -14.08 -6.25 4.05
N ARG A 93 -13.88 -6.45 5.36
CA ARG A 93 -12.98 -5.60 6.16
C ARG A 93 -11.58 -5.49 5.60
N TYR A 94 -11.06 -6.55 4.98
CA TYR A 94 -9.75 -6.56 4.34
C TYR A 94 -9.65 -5.50 3.22
N ILE A 95 -10.73 -5.22 2.48
CA ILE A 95 -10.73 -4.16 1.47
C ILE A 95 -10.83 -2.78 2.13
N ASP A 96 -11.73 -2.63 3.12
CA ASP A 96 -11.91 -1.37 3.86
C ASP A 96 -10.60 -0.89 4.51
N LEU A 97 -9.80 -1.82 5.08
CA LEU A 97 -8.48 -1.49 5.64
C LEU A 97 -7.47 -0.98 4.62
N TRP A 98 -7.65 -1.31 3.33
CA TRP A 98 -6.77 -0.86 2.26
C TRP A 98 -7.20 0.47 1.64
N VAL A 99 -8.51 0.72 1.52
CA VAL A 99 -9.04 1.93 0.88
C VAL A 99 -9.30 3.08 1.85
N THR A 100 -9.50 2.78 3.14
CA THR A 100 -9.90 3.75 4.17
C THR A 100 -8.79 3.90 5.24
N PRO A 101 -7.89 4.89 5.14
CA PRO A 101 -6.84 5.12 6.13
C PRO A 101 -7.37 5.30 7.57
N GLU A 102 -8.53 5.93 7.72
CA GLU A 102 -9.18 6.18 9.00
C GLU A 102 -9.63 4.88 9.69
N ALA A 103 -10.06 3.89 8.90
CA ALA A 103 -10.43 2.57 9.42
C ALA A 103 -9.21 1.93 10.08
N ARG A 104 -8.07 1.94 9.39
CA ARG A 104 -6.82 1.41 9.92
C ARG A 104 -6.38 2.13 11.20
N ARG A 105 -6.42 3.47 11.22
CA ARG A 105 -6.11 4.27 12.42
C ARG A 105 -7.02 3.91 13.59
N THR A 106 -8.29 3.65 13.34
CA THR A 106 -9.25 3.21 14.38
C THR A 106 -8.82 1.89 15.02
N PHE A 107 -8.37 0.92 14.23
CA PHE A 107 -7.87 -0.36 14.75
C PHE A 107 -6.55 -0.22 15.51
N GLU A 108 -5.65 0.64 15.04
CA GLU A 108 -4.40 0.95 15.75
C GLU A 108 -4.69 1.58 17.11
N LEU A 109 -5.59 2.57 17.17
CA LEU A 109 -6.04 3.18 18.44
C LEU A 109 -6.69 2.17 19.36
N ARG A 110 -7.56 1.29 18.85
CA ARG A 110 -8.17 0.22 19.65
C ARG A 110 -7.11 -0.69 20.27
N SER A 111 -6.10 -1.10 19.50
CA SER A 111 -5.00 -1.93 19.99
C SER A 111 -4.22 -1.21 21.10
N GLN A 112 -3.93 0.08 20.91
CA GLN A 112 -3.27 0.91 21.92
C GLN A 112 -4.11 1.05 23.18
N MET A 113 -5.42 1.27 23.07
CA MET A 113 -6.34 1.36 24.21
C MET A 113 -6.34 0.08 25.03
N VAL A 114 -6.47 -1.09 24.40
CA VAL A 114 -6.43 -2.39 25.10
C VAL A 114 -5.07 -2.58 25.79
N SER A 115 -3.98 -2.22 25.12
CA SER A 115 -2.64 -2.29 25.69
C SER A 115 -2.47 -1.37 26.89
N LEU A 116 -3.04 -0.16 26.84
CA LEU A 116 -3.02 0.80 27.94
C LEU A 116 -3.85 0.33 29.13
N ILE A 117 -5.06 -0.19 28.88
CA ILE A 117 -5.92 -0.75 29.94
C ILE A 117 -5.21 -1.91 30.64
N ARG A 118 -4.60 -2.82 29.86
CA ARG A 118 -3.85 -3.93 30.41
C ARG A 118 -2.70 -3.45 31.30
N ARG A 119 -1.83 -2.57 30.79
CA ARG A 119 -0.72 -1.99 31.55
C ARG A 119 -1.20 -1.30 32.83
N PHE A 120 -2.26 -0.51 32.75
CA PHE A 120 -2.84 0.17 33.91
C PHE A 120 -3.28 -0.79 35.03
N LEU A 121 -3.84 -1.94 34.66
CA LEU A 121 -4.28 -2.96 35.61
C LEU A 121 -3.09 -3.77 36.15
N GLU A 122 -2.14 -4.14 35.29
CA GLU A 122 -0.89 -4.81 35.66
C GLU A 122 -0.07 -3.97 36.66
N ASP A 123 0.07 -2.66 36.41
CA ASP A 123 0.75 -1.69 37.29
C ASP A 123 0.08 -1.58 38.67
N ARG A 124 -1.17 -2.04 38.79
CA ARG A 124 -1.94 -2.10 40.04
C ARG A 124 -2.06 -3.51 40.60
N HIS A 125 -1.30 -4.47 40.06
CA HIS A 125 -1.27 -5.86 40.49
C HIS A 125 -2.59 -6.64 40.34
N TYR A 126 -3.45 -6.22 39.39
CA TYR A 126 -4.60 -7.03 38.98
C TYR A 126 -4.11 -8.21 38.12
N LEU A 127 -4.68 -9.41 38.35
CA LEU A 127 -4.43 -10.65 37.60
C LEU A 127 -5.35 -10.77 36.38
#